data_AF-A0A831P2Q7-F1
#
_entry.id   AF-A0A831P2Q7-F1
#
_cell.length_a   1.000
_cell.length_b   1.000
_cell.length_c   1.000
_cell.angle_alpha   90.00
_cell.angle_beta   90.00
_cell.angle_gamma   90.00
#
_symmetry.space_group_name_H-M   'P 1'
#
loop_
_entity.id
_entity.type
_entity.pdbx_description
1 polymer ?
#
loop_
_entity_poly.entity_id
_entity_poly.type
_entity_poly.pdbx_seq_one_letter_code
_entity_poly.pdbx_strand_id
1 'polypeptide(L)'
;MTVGLLIITHNRIGSELLDTATNMLEICPLSTLVLPVTQDTDPDRTYATARRLVQDLDQGEGVLILTDVYGSTPSNIASRLREQQRVRVVAGV
;
A
#
# COMPACT_ATOMS: atom_id res chain seq x y z
N MET A 1 18.76 -3.24 -5.25
CA MET A 1 17.41 -2.86 -5.68
C MET A 1 16.45 -3.83 -5.02
N THR A 2 15.39 -3.33 -4.38
CA THR A 2 14.43 -4.12 -3.60
C THR A 2 13.01 -3.77 -4.03
N VAL A 3 12.06 -4.66 -3.77
CA VAL A 3 10.63 -4.42 -4.01
C VAL A 3 10.14 -3.30 -3.09
N GLY A 4 9.38 -2.34 -3.63
CA GLY A 4 8.71 -1.31 -2.84
C GLY A 4 7.46 -1.84 -2.14
N LEU A 5 7.12 -1.29 -0.98
CA LEU A 5 5.95 -1.70 -0.19
C LEU A 5 4.97 -0.54 -0.05
N LEU A 6 3.72 -0.74 -0.48
CA LEU A 6 2.63 0.21 -0.26
C LEU A 6 1.56 -0.43 0.62
N ILE A 7 1.24 0.17 1.75
CA ILE A 7 0.18 -0.31 2.64
C ILE A 7 -1.05 0.57 2.45
N ILE A 8 -2.14 0.02 1.93
CA ILE A 8 -3.42 0.72 1.76
C ILE A 8 -4.45 0.07 2.68
N THR A 9 -4.88 0.78 3.71
CA THR A 9 -5.77 0.24 4.75
C THR A 9 -6.72 1.30 5.26
N HIS A 10 -7.75 0.90 6.00
CA HIS A 10 -8.60 1.88 6.67
C HIS A 10 -7.88 2.59 7.82
N ASN A 11 -8.15 3.90 7.91
CA ASN A 11 -7.76 4.73 9.04
C ASN A 11 -6.26 4.59 9.37
N ARG A 12 -5.93 4.10 10.57
CA ARG A 12 -4.56 4.00 11.07
C ARG A 12 -3.99 2.57 11.04
N ILE A 13 -4.72 1.58 10.51
CA ILE A 13 -4.29 0.17 10.56
C ILE A 13 -2.87 0.02 9.98
N GLY A 14 -2.64 0.56 8.80
CA GLY A 14 -1.35 0.45 8.10
C GLY A 14 -0.21 1.18 8.78
N SER A 15 -0.47 2.33 9.41
CA SER A 15 0.57 3.06 10.14
C SER A 15 0.95 2.31 11.42
N GLU A 16 -0.03 1.84 12.20
CA GLU A 16 0.25 1.08 13.43
C GLU A 16 0.99 -0.24 13.12
N LEU A 17 0.63 -0.88 12.01
CA LEU A 17 1.32 -2.09 11.53
C LEU A 17 2.79 -1.79 11.18
N LEU A 18 3.03 -0.75 10.38
CA LEU A 18 4.39 -0.36 9.98
C LEU A 18 5.23 0.03 11.20
N ASP A 19 4.67 0.80 12.12
CA ASP A 19 5.33 1.22 13.35
C ASP A 19 5.69 -0.01 14.20
N THR A 20 4.75 -0.94 14.38
CA THR A 20 4.99 -2.18 15.13
C THR A 20 6.09 -3.02 14.48
N ALA A 21 6.04 -3.23 13.16
CA ALA A 21 7.04 -4.01 12.44
C ALA A 21 8.42 -3.36 12.49
N THR A 22 8.49 -2.03 12.36
CA THR A 22 9.75 -1.28 12.42
C THR A 22 10.36 -1.34 13.82
N ASN A 23 9.54 -1.24 14.86
CA ASN A 23 9.99 -1.39 16.25
C ASN A 23 10.54 -2.80 16.53
N MET A 24 9.93 -3.84 15.94
CA MET A 24 10.39 -5.22 16.11
C MET A 24 11.67 -5.53 15.32
N LEU A 25 11.82 -4.93 14.13
CA LEU A 25 12.95 -5.18 13.23
C LEU A 25 14.11 -4.19 13.41
N GLU A 26 13.94 -3.18 14.26
CA GLU A 26 14.82 -2.01 14.47
C GLU A 26 14.97 -1.08 13.24
N ILE A 27 14.85 -1.63 12.02
CA ILE A 27 14.90 -0.93 10.75
C ILE A 27 13.87 -1.55 9.80
N CYS A 28 13.13 -0.73 9.07
CA CYS A 28 12.33 -1.21 7.94
C CYS A 28 13.24 -1.38 6.70
N PRO A 29 13.50 -2.61 6.24
CA PRO A 29 14.48 -2.85 5.16
C PRO A 29 13.94 -2.50 3.76
N LEU A 30 12.64 -2.25 3.64
CA LEU A 30 11.96 -1.94 2.38
C LEU A 30 11.56 -0.46 2.34
N SER A 31 11.66 0.15 1.16
CA SER A 31 11.03 1.45 0.92
C SER A 31 9.52 1.27 1.07
N THR A 32 8.95 1.88 2.10
CA THR A 32 7.56 1.64 2.50
C THR A 32 6.79 2.95 2.62
N LEU A 33 5.60 3.00 2.03
CA LEU A 33 4.65 4.10 2.20
C LEU A 33 3.30 3.56 2.68
N VAL A 34 2.58 4.39 3.43
CA VAL A 34 1.23 4.08 3.93
C VAL A 34 0.24 5.07 3.32
N LEU A 35 -0.84 4.55 2.75
CA LEU A 35 -1.97 5.32 2.25
C LEU A 35 -3.23 4.98 3.07
N PRO A 36 -3.63 5.84 4.02
CA PRO A 36 -4.85 5.63 4.77
C PRO A 36 -6.09 5.93 3.91
N VAL A 37 -7.13 5.11 4.06
CA VAL A 37 -8.44 5.32 3.47
C VAL A 37 -9.46 5.56 4.59
N THR A 38 -10.17 6.68 4.53
CA THR A 38 -11.25 6.99 5.47
C THR A 38 -12.61 6.93 4.75
N GLN A 39 -13.70 6.95 5.52
CA GLN A 39 -15.06 6.87 4.96
C GLN A 39 -15.39 8.03 4.01
N ASP A 40 -14.83 9.21 4.25
CA ASP A 40 -15.07 10.41 3.43
C ASP A 40 -14.14 10.51 2.21
N THR A 41 -13.30 9.50 1.98
CA THR A 41 -12.31 9.57 0.90
C THR A 41 -12.96 9.25 -0.45
N ASP A 42 -12.76 10.14 -1.43
CA ASP A 42 -13.11 9.90 -2.82
C ASP A 42 -12.23 8.76 -3.40
N PRO A 43 -12.82 7.64 -3.86
CA PRO A 43 -12.06 6.49 -4.37
C PRO A 43 -11.19 6.80 -5.59
N ASP A 44 -11.61 7.68 -6.48
CA ASP A 44 -10.86 8.02 -7.69
C ASP A 44 -9.69 8.95 -7.38
N ARG A 45 -9.87 9.91 -6.45
CA ARG A 45 -8.76 10.72 -5.94
C ARG A 45 -7.74 9.84 -5.20
N THR A 46 -8.22 8.90 -4.40
CA THR A 46 -7.35 7.95 -3.69
C THR A 46 -6.59 7.06 -4.65
N TYR A 47 -7.25 6.56 -5.69
CA TYR A 47 -6.61 5.78 -6.75
C TYR A 47 -5.51 6.57 -7.46
N ALA A 48 -5.77 7.85 -7.81
CA ALA A 48 -4.76 8.70 -8.42
C ALA A 48 -3.54 8.90 -7.51
N THR A 49 -3.77 9.11 -6.20
CA THR A 49 -2.69 9.18 -5.19
C THR A 49 -1.92 7.87 -5.11
N ALA A 50 -2.62 6.74 -4.96
CA ALA A 50 -2.00 5.42 -4.88
C ALA A 50 -1.14 5.11 -6.11
N ARG A 51 -1.62 5.46 -7.31
CA ARG A 51 -0.87 5.30 -8.55
C ARG A 51 0.45 6.08 -8.56
N ARG A 52 0.45 7.31 -8.04
CA ARG A 52 1.66 8.11 -7.90
C ARG A 52 2.62 7.47 -6.89
N LEU A 53 2.12 7.00 -5.74
CA LEU A 53 2.96 6.34 -4.74
C LEU A 53 3.62 5.06 -5.28
N VAL A 54 2.90 4.28 -6.11
CA VAL A 54 3.49 3.13 -6.80
C VAL A 54 4.65 3.56 -7.71
N GLN A 55 4.51 4.66 -8.45
CA GLN A 55 5.59 5.18 -9.30
C GLN A 55 6.80 5.66 -8.48
N ASP A 56 6.55 6.30 -7.33
CA ASP A 56 7.61 6.77 -6.43
C ASP A 56 8.36 5.60 -5.77
N LEU A 57 7.66 4.49 -5.48
CA LEU A 57 8.21 3.29 -4.85
C LEU A 57 8.92 2.33 -5.82
N ASP A 58 8.51 2.30 -7.09
CA ASP A 58 9.07 1.37 -8.06
C ASP A 58 10.49 1.78 -8.48
N GLN A 59 11.49 1.07 -7.97
CA GLN A 59 12.89 1.23 -8.32
C GLN A 59 13.38 0.18 -9.32
N GLY A 60 12.46 -0.45 -10.06
CA GLY A 60 12.73 -1.44 -11.10
C GLY A 60 12.35 -2.88 -10.72
N GLU A 61 12.14 -3.18 -9.44
CA GLU A 61 11.74 -4.51 -8.96
C GLU A 61 10.23 -4.65 -8.70
N GLY A 62 9.45 -3.58 -8.95
CA GLY A 62 8.01 -3.56 -8.74
C GLY A 62 7.58 -3.21 -7.31
N VAL A 63 6.27 -3.29 -7.06
CA VAL A 63 5.64 -2.88 -5.80
C VAL A 63 4.69 -3.95 -5.29
N LEU A 64 4.83 -4.31 -4.01
CA LEU A 64 3.86 -5.09 -3.25
C LEU A 64 2.90 -4.14 -2.54
N ILE A 65 1.60 -4.34 -2.74
CA ILE A 65 0.55 -3.62 -2.03
C ILE A 65 -0.09 -4.55 -0.98
N LEU A 66 -0.13 -4.10 0.27
CA LEU A 66 -0.83 -4.79 1.36
C LEU A 66 -2.13 -4.06 1.69
N THR A 67 -3.21 -4.83 1.87
CA THR A 67 -4.52 -4.30 2.24
C THR A 67 -5.15 -5.06 3.38
N ASP A 68 -5.94 -4.38 4.19
CA ASP A 68 -6.59 -4.93 5.38
C ASP A 68 -7.57 -6.07 5.05
N VAL A 69 -8.64 -5.78 4.31
CA VAL A 69 -9.76 -6.69 4.12
C VAL A 69 -10.06 -6.82 2.64
N TYR A 70 -10.21 -8.05 2.15
CA TYR A 70 -10.60 -8.29 0.75
C TYR A 70 -11.98 -7.70 0.45
N GLY A 71 -12.11 -7.01 -0.69
CA GLY A 71 -13.36 -6.36 -1.11
C GLY A 71 -13.63 -5.00 -0.46
N SER A 72 -12.72 -4.52 0.42
CA SER A 72 -12.78 -3.19 1.01
C SER A 72 -12.45 -2.09 -0.01
N THR A 73 -12.76 -0.82 0.31
CA THR A 73 -12.32 0.33 -0.50
C THR A 73 -10.81 0.34 -0.75
N PRO A 74 -9.94 0.15 0.27
CA PRO A 74 -8.51 -0.11 0.07
C PRO A 74 -8.21 -1.23 -0.94
N SER A 75 -8.83 -2.40 -0.77
CA SER A 75 -8.59 -3.58 -1.62
C SER A 75 -9.04 -3.37 -3.06
N ASN A 76 -10.15 -2.67 -3.27
CA ASN A 76 -10.67 -2.32 -4.59
C ASN A 76 -9.75 -1.31 -5.30
N ILE A 77 -9.24 -0.31 -4.58
CA ILE A 77 -8.26 0.65 -5.11
C ILE A 77 -6.97 -0.08 -5.50
N ALA A 78 -6.43 -0.93 -4.61
CA ALA A 78 -5.24 -1.72 -4.87
C ALA A 78 -5.42 -2.64 -6.09
N SER A 79 -6.60 -3.26 -6.23
CA SER A 79 -6.92 -4.14 -7.35
C SER A 79 -6.91 -3.41 -8.70
N ARG A 80 -7.37 -2.16 -8.76
CA ARG A 80 -7.29 -1.31 -9.96
C ARG A 80 -5.84 -0.99 -10.37
N LEU A 81 -4.88 -1.06 -9.45
CA LEU A 81 -3.46 -0.81 -9.73
C LEU A 81 -2.76 -2.05 -10.32
N ARG A 82 -3.38 -3.23 -10.30
CA ARG A 82 -2.79 -4.47 -10.85
C ARG A 82 -2.54 -4.41 -12.36
N GLU A 83 -3.18 -3.49 -13.07
CA GLU A 83 -2.95 -3.26 -14.49
C GLU A 83 -1.57 -2.64 -14.76
N GLN A 84 -0.91 -2.08 -13.74
CA GLN A 84 0.46 -1.61 -13.85
C GLN A 84 1.45 -2.78 -13.84
N GLN A 85 2.51 -2.69 -14.65
CA GLN A 85 3.55 -3.71 -14.69
C GLN A 85 4.16 -3.89 -13.29
N ARG A 86 4.33 -5.16 -12.87
CA ARG A 86 5.02 -5.56 -11.64
C ARG A 86 4.38 -5.10 -10.32
N VAL A 87 3.07 -4.82 -10.31
CA VAL A 87 2.31 -4.65 -9.06
C VAL A 87 1.68 -5.96 -8.61
N ARG A 88 1.85 -6.31 -7.33
CA ARG A 88 1.17 -7.45 -6.67
C ARG A 88 0.40 -6.96 -5.47
N VAL A 89 -0.76 -7.56 -5.19
CA VAL A 89 -1.65 -7.18 -4.10
C VAL A 89 -1.89 -8.39 -3.21
N VAL A 90 -1.75 -8.20 -1.89
CA VAL A 90 -2.09 -9.19 -0.86
C VAL A 90 -3.05 -8.54 0.13
N ALA A 91 -4.15 -9.23 0.42
CA ALA A 91 -5.14 -8.79 1.39
C ALA A 91 -5.09 -9.66 2.66
N GLY A 92 -5.60 -9.15 3.78
CA GLY A 92 -5.67 -9.89 5.04
C GLY A 92 -4.40 -9.76 5.87
N VAL A 93 -3.81 -8.57 5.89
CA VAL A 93 -2.67 -8.23 6.77
C VAL A 93 -3.13 -7.84 8.17
#